data_AF-A0A0J8V797-F1
#
_entry.id   AF-A0A0J8V797-F1
#
_cell.length_a   1.000
_cell.length_b   1.000
_cell.length_c   1.000
_cell.angle_alpha   90.00
_cell.angle_beta   90.00
_cell.angle_gamma   90.00
#
_symmetry.space_group_name_H-M   'P 1'
#
loop_
_entity.id
_entity.type
_entity.pdbx_description
1 polymer ?
#
loop_
_entity_poly.entity_id
_entity_poly.type
_entity_poly.pdbx_seq_one_letter_code
_entity_poly.pdbx_strand_id
1 'polypeptide(L)'
;MEDELNFLYQRVFKVAKHFLDQSKLFTVQELSQHNEPTYEQFAEYANLMASTIGAIAEAGGWDEERISLNARQAALLMEKMALCIANHDQDGLKAAEHDLEKMSFV
;
A
#
# COMPACT_ATOMS: atom_id res chain seq x y z
N MET A 1 -6.69 -1.28 21.77
CA MET A 1 -5.49 -0.60 21.21
C MET A 1 -4.74 -1.54 20.27
N GLU A 2 -4.15 -2.63 20.76
CA GLU A 2 -3.47 -3.64 19.90
C GLU A 2 -4.43 -4.27 18.86
N ASP A 3 -5.63 -4.69 19.27
CA ASP A 3 -6.64 -5.25 18.36
C ASP A 3 -7.10 -4.26 17.26
N GLU A 4 -7.19 -2.97 17.59
CA GLU A 4 -7.58 -1.92 16.65
C GLU A 4 -6.46 -1.64 15.65
N LEU A 5 -5.22 -1.65 16.11
CA LEU A 5 -4.03 -1.50 15.27
C LEU A 5 -3.92 -2.67 14.29
N ASN A 6 -4.08 -3.90 14.77
CA ASN A 6 -4.09 -5.11 13.95
C ASN A 6 -5.24 -5.11 12.94
N PHE A 7 -6.42 -4.64 13.32
CA PHE A 7 -7.54 -4.49 12.39
C PHE A 7 -7.21 -3.52 11.25
N LEU A 8 -6.66 -2.34 11.57
CA LEU A 8 -6.26 -1.36 10.56
C LEU A 8 -5.13 -1.88 9.67
N TYR A 9 -4.13 -2.53 10.26
CA TYR A 9 -3.03 -3.14 9.54
C TYR A 9 -3.50 -4.18 8.51
N GLN A 10 -4.43 -5.07 8.90
CA GLN A 10 -5.02 -6.04 7.99
C GLN A 10 -5.81 -5.39 6.84
N ARG A 11 -6.39 -4.20 7.05
CA ARG A 11 -7.09 -3.46 5.99
C ARG A 11 -6.12 -2.88 4.99
N VAL A 12 -4.99 -2.31 5.45
CA VAL A 12 -3.89 -1.88 4.57
C VAL A 12 -3.39 -3.06 3.72
N PHE A 13 -3.17 -4.22 4.35
CA PHE A 13 -2.71 -5.40 3.62
C PHE A 13 -3.73 -5.88 2.57
N LYS A 14 -5.02 -5.91 2.90
CA LYS A 14 -6.07 -6.31 1.94
C LYS A 14 -6.12 -5.38 0.74
N VAL A 15 -5.98 -4.07 0.95
CA VAL A 15 -5.93 -3.09 -0.13
C VAL A 15 -4.67 -3.30 -0.97
N ALA A 16 -3.49 -3.38 -0.34
CA ALA A 16 -2.22 -3.62 -1.03
C ALA A 16 -2.24 -4.89 -1.88
N LYS A 17 -2.83 -5.97 -1.36
CA LYS A 17 -2.95 -7.24 -2.07
C LYS A 17 -3.88 -7.13 -3.28
N HIS A 18 -5.07 -6.53 -3.11
CA HIS A 18 -5.98 -6.33 -4.22
C HIS A 18 -5.33 -5.48 -5.33
N PHE A 19 -4.61 -4.45 -4.92
CA PHE A 19 -3.86 -3.55 -5.79
C PHE A 19 -2.80 -4.28 -6.61
N LEU A 20 -2.00 -5.10 -5.94
CA LEU A 20 -0.97 -5.92 -6.54
C LEU A 20 -1.56 -6.94 -7.52
N ASP A 21 -2.63 -7.63 -7.13
CA ASP A 21 -3.29 -8.63 -7.98
C ASP A 21 -3.82 -8.02 -9.27
N GLN A 22 -4.37 -6.79 -9.22
CA GLN A 22 -4.81 -6.07 -10.42
C GLN A 22 -3.63 -5.64 -11.29
N SER A 23 -2.56 -5.10 -10.70
CA SER A 23 -1.40 -4.62 -11.45
C SER A 23 -0.70 -5.71 -12.28
N LYS A 24 -0.74 -6.95 -11.81
CA LYS A 24 -0.21 -8.12 -12.53
C LYS A 24 -1.02 -8.57 -13.74
N LEU A 25 -2.29 -8.21 -13.79
CA LEU A 25 -3.24 -8.68 -14.82
C LEU A 25 -3.32 -7.73 -16.01
N PHE A 26 -2.91 -6.47 -15.84
CA PHE A 26 -3.14 -5.39 -16.79
C PHE A 26 -1.88 -4.57 -17.03
N THR A 27 -1.76 -4.00 -18.23
CA THR A 27 -0.72 -3.03 -18.56
C THR A 27 -0.97 -1.67 -17.89
N VAL A 28 0.07 -0.84 -17.75
CA VAL A 28 -0.09 0.55 -17.25
C VAL A 28 -1.15 1.35 -18.01
N GLN A 29 -1.33 1.08 -19.31
CA GLN A 29 -2.32 1.74 -20.14
C GLN A 29 -3.75 1.30 -19.80
N GLU A 30 -3.99 0.00 -19.63
CA GLU A 30 -5.30 -0.53 -19.21
C GLU A 30 -5.63 -0.07 -17.79
N LEU A 31 -4.66 -0.09 -16.87
CA LEU A 31 -4.82 0.39 -15.50
C LEU A 31 -5.15 1.88 -15.43
N SER A 32 -4.58 2.71 -16.32
CA SER A 32 -4.90 4.14 -16.37
C SER A 32 -6.30 4.46 -16.91
N GLN A 33 -6.94 3.50 -17.60
CA GLN A 33 -8.24 3.69 -18.25
C GLN A 33 -9.40 3.03 -17.51
N HIS A 34 -9.12 2.02 -16.67
CA HIS A 34 -10.14 1.19 -16.02
C HIS A 34 -9.82 0.93 -14.54
N ASN A 35 -9.67 2.00 -13.75
CA ASN A 35 -9.40 1.91 -12.31
C ASN A 35 -10.41 2.74 -11.47
N GLU A 36 -11.46 2.09 -10.95
CA GLU A 36 -12.30 2.68 -9.91
C GLU A 36 -12.31 1.78 -8.65
N PRO A 37 -11.80 2.27 -7.50
CA PRO A 37 -11.05 3.53 -7.29
C PRO A 37 -9.75 3.61 -8.10
N THR A 38 -9.28 4.82 -8.38
CA THR A 38 -8.03 5.02 -9.12
C THR A 38 -6.83 4.57 -8.29
N TYR A 39 -5.71 4.30 -8.97
CA TYR A 39 -4.49 3.91 -8.27
C TYR A 39 -3.98 5.00 -7.32
N GLU A 40 -4.18 6.27 -7.68
CA GLU A 40 -3.91 7.42 -6.82
C GLU A 40 -4.79 7.42 -5.57
N GLN A 41 -6.10 7.21 -5.72
CA GLN A 41 -7.03 7.15 -4.59
C GLN A 41 -6.66 6.04 -3.60
N PHE A 42 -6.30 4.86 -4.11
CA PHE A 42 -5.83 3.77 -3.26
C PHE A 42 -4.54 4.12 -2.50
N ALA A 43 -3.58 4.77 -3.16
CA ALA A 43 -2.36 5.23 -2.51
C ALA A 43 -2.64 6.29 -1.42
N GLU A 44 -3.53 7.24 -1.68
CA GLU A 44 -3.99 8.23 -0.68
C GLU A 44 -4.64 7.55 0.52
N TYR A 45 -5.54 6.59 0.30
CA TYR A 45 -6.18 5.84 1.37
C TYR A 45 -5.17 5.01 2.17
N ALA A 46 -4.20 4.39 1.50
CA ALA A 46 -3.13 3.65 2.16
C ALA A 46 -2.27 4.57 3.04
N ASN A 47 -1.93 5.77 2.54
CA ASN A 47 -1.18 6.77 3.31
C ASN A 47 -1.97 7.29 4.52
N LEU A 48 -3.27 7.53 4.36
CA LEU A 48 -4.14 7.93 5.48
C LEU A 48 -4.22 6.83 6.56
N MET A 49 -4.37 5.57 6.13
CA MET A 49 -4.39 4.43 7.06
C MET A 49 -3.04 4.25 7.76
N ALA A 50 -1.92 4.34 7.03
CA ALA A 50 -0.58 4.24 7.61
C ALA A 50 -0.29 5.36 8.61
N SER A 51 -0.73 6.59 8.31
CA SER A 51 -0.60 7.74 9.21
C SER A 51 -1.42 7.54 10.50
N THR A 52 -2.63 6.98 10.37
CA THR A 52 -3.49 6.64 11.51
C THR A 52 -2.85 5.56 12.38
N ILE A 53 -2.30 4.51 11.76
CA ILE A 53 -1.56 3.45 12.47
C ILE A 53 -0.34 4.04 13.20
N GLY A 54 0.39 4.97 12.57
CA GLY A 54 1.50 5.69 13.21
C GLY A 54 1.08 6.46 14.45
N ALA A 55 0.01 7.25 14.36
CA ALA A 55 -0.50 8.01 15.50
C ALA A 55 -0.95 7.12 16.68
N ILE A 56 -1.48 5.93 16.39
CA ILE A 56 -1.87 4.95 17.43
C ILE A 56 -0.63 4.27 18.01
N ALA A 57 0.35 3.90 17.17
CA ALA A 57 1.58 3.21 17.58
C ALA A 57 2.52 4.09 18.43
N GLU A 58 2.50 5.42 18.26
CA GLU A 58 3.25 6.35 19.13
C GLU A 58 2.87 6.23 20.62
N ALA A 59 1.67 5.74 20.92
CA ALA A 59 1.21 5.46 22.29
C ALA A 59 1.46 4.01 22.75
N GLY A 60 2.01 3.16 21.88
CA GLY A 60 2.20 1.71 22.07
C GLY A 60 3.64 1.28 22.41
N GLY A 61 3.91 -0.01 22.29
CA GLY A 61 5.23 -0.64 22.49
C GLY A 61 5.96 -0.95 21.18
N TRP A 62 6.99 -1.79 21.29
CA TRP A 62 7.90 -2.12 20.17
C TRP A 62 7.20 -2.86 19.01
N ASP A 63 6.20 -3.69 19.30
CA ASP A 63 5.46 -4.42 18.27
C ASP A 63 4.56 -3.48 17.45
N GLU A 64 3.94 -2.49 18.11
CA GLU A 64 3.15 -1.45 17.45
C GLU A 64 4.01 -0.55 16.54
N GLU A 65 5.24 -0.25 16.94
CA GLU A 65 6.21 0.48 16.11
C GLU A 65 6.54 -0.29 14.82
N ARG A 66 6.76 -1.60 14.91
CA ARG A 66 7.02 -2.46 13.73
C ARG A 66 5.82 -2.53 12.78
N ILE A 67 4.61 -2.58 13.33
CA ILE A 67 3.37 -2.57 12.55
C ILE A 67 3.24 -1.23 11.80
N SER A 68 3.51 -0.12 12.49
CA SER A 68 3.48 1.22 11.89
C SER A 68 4.48 1.37 10.74
N LEU A 69 5.73 0.95 10.95
CA LEU A 69 6.77 1.03 9.92
C LEU A 69 6.41 0.20 8.69
N ASN A 70 5.88 -1.02 8.87
CA ASN A 70 5.42 -1.84 7.75
C ASN A 70 4.24 -1.21 7.00
N ALA A 71 3.24 -0.68 7.73
CA ALA A 71 2.10 -0.03 7.10
C ALA A 71 2.55 1.17 6.25
N ARG A 72 3.49 1.97 6.76
CA ARG A 72 4.04 3.12 6.04
C ARG A 72 4.85 2.70 4.82
N GLN A 73 5.64 1.65 4.91
CA GLN A 73 6.39 1.15 3.76
C GLN A 73 5.48 0.63 2.65
N ALA A 74 4.39 -0.06 3.00
CA ALA A 74 3.40 -0.53 2.03
C ALA A 74 2.71 0.66 1.33
N ALA A 75 2.34 1.70 2.08
CA ALA A 75 1.73 2.92 1.52
C ALA A 75 2.66 3.63 0.52
N LEU A 76 3.94 3.77 0.85
CA LEU A 76 4.93 4.37 -0.05
C LEU A 76 5.12 3.59 -1.35
N LEU A 77 5.08 2.26 -1.29
CA LEU A 77 5.17 1.41 -2.48
C LEU A 77 3.91 1.50 -3.34
N MET A 78 2.73 1.56 -2.73
CA MET A 78 1.47 1.81 -3.45
C MET A 78 1.46 3.18 -4.14
N GLU A 79 1.98 4.22 -3.50
CA GLU A 79 2.16 5.56 -4.09
C GLU A 79 3.12 5.54 -5.29
N LYS A 80 4.26 4.83 -5.15
CA LYS A 80 5.20 4.64 -6.26
C LYS A 80 4.55 3.94 -7.45
N MET A 81 3.76 2.89 -7.21
CA MET A 81 3.01 2.19 -8.26
C MET A 81 2.01 3.13 -8.97
N ALA A 82 1.28 3.95 -8.21
CA ALA A 82 0.35 4.94 -8.77
C ALA A 82 1.07 5.96 -9.67
N LEU A 83 2.22 6.48 -9.22
CA LEU A 83 3.05 7.39 -10.03
C LEU A 83 3.56 6.73 -11.30
N CYS A 84 3.99 5.46 -11.24
CA CYS A 84 4.42 4.73 -12.43
C CYS A 84 3.28 4.56 -13.44
N ILE A 85 2.06 4.28 -12.98
CA ILE A 85 0.89 4.18 -13.86
C ILE A 85 0.55 5.52 -14.51
N ALA A 86 0.54 6.61 -13.73
CA ALA A 86 0.30 7.96 -14.25
C ALA A 86 1.32 8.39 -15.31
N ASN A 87 2.57 7.92 -15.18
CA ASN A 87 3.66 8.22 -16.11
C ASN A 87 3.82 7.17 -17.23
N HIS A 88 2.95 6.16 -17.29
CA HIS A 88 3.07 5.00 -18.20
C HIS A 88 4.43 4.27 -18.11
N ASP A 89 5.03 4.24 -16.93
CA ASP A 89 6.31 3.59 -16.63
C ASP A 89 6.09 2.14 -16.18
N GLN A 90 6.07 1.22 -17.15
CA GLN A 90 5.83 -0.20 -16.90
C GLN A 90 6.98 -0.88 -16.12
N ASP A 91 8.22 -0.45 -16.31
CA ASP A 91 9.38 -1.05 -15.64
C ASP A 91 9.46 -0.60 -14.18
N GLY A 92 9.18 0.69 -13.92
CA GLY A 92 9.03 1.21 -12.56
C GLY A 92 7.87 0.56 -11.81
N LEU A 93 6.74 0.33 -12.49
CA LEU A 93 5.60 -0.39 -11.91
C LEU A 93 6.01 -1.80 -11.46
N LYS A 94 6.65 -2.60 -12.34
CA LYS A 94 7.11 -3.97 -12.00
C LYS A 94 8.12 -3.99 -10.86
N ALA A 95 9.01 -3.00 -10.78
CA ALA A 95 9.94 -2.90 -9.67
C ALA A 95 9.21 -2.65 -8.34
N ALA A 96 8.22 -1.75 -8.34
CA ALA A 96 7.42 -1.45 -7.15
C ALA A 96 6.52 -2.63 -6.74
N GLU A 97 5.94 -3.36 -7.69
CA GLU A 97 5.20 -4.61 -7.45
C GLU A 97 6.06 -5.63 -6.73
N HIS A 98 7.26 -5.88 -7.23
CA HIS A 98 8.21 -6.83 -6.64
C HIS A 98 8.66 -6.44 -5.24
N ASP A 99 8.88 -5.15 -5.00
CA ASP A 99 9.23 -4.62 -3.68
C ASP A 99 8.06 -4.81 -2.70
N LEU A 100 6.82 -4.55 -3.14
CA LEU A 100 5.61 -4.73 -2.34
C LEU A 100 5.33 -6.21 -2.03
N GLU A 101 5.59 -7.11 -2.99
CA GLU A 101 5.48 -8.57 -2.81
C GLU A 101 6.43 -9.14 -1.77
N LYS A 102 7.63 -8.58 -1.68
CA LYS A 102 8.65 -9.04 -0.73
C LYS A 102 8.39 -8.57 0.68
N MET A 103 7.44 -7.65 0.89
CA MET A 103 7.07 -7.23 2.22
C MET A 103 6.52 -8.43 2.99
N SER A 104 7.24 -8.81 4.04
CA SER A 104 6.73 -9.76 5.02
C SER A 104 5.79 -9.00 5.93
N PHE A 105 4.49 -9.06 5.65
CA PHE A 105 3.48 -8.50 6.53
C PHE A 105 3.59 -9.21 7.89
N VAL A 106 3.78 -8.43 8.95
CA VAL A 106 4.09 -8.88 10.32
C VAL A 106 2.83 -9.32 11.03
#